data_AF-A0A7K3J064-F1
#
_entry.id   AF-A0A7K3J064-F1
#
_cell.length_a   1.000
_cell.length_b   1.000
_cell.length_c   1.000
_cell.angle_alpha   90.00
_cell.angle_beta   90.00
_cell.angle_gamma   90.00
#
_symmetry.space_group_name_H-M   'P 1'
#
loop_
_entity.id
_entity.type
_entity.pdbx_description
1 polymer ?
#
loop_
_entity_poly.entity_id
_entity_poly.type
_entity_poly.pdbx_seq_one_letter_code
_entity_poly.pdbx_strand_id
1 'polypeptide(L)'
;LAHINSVLGTNVYARIRIGIGNGFPKGSQVNYVLGRWNKEEMNFLKDRISIVIEMIKSFCTAGTELTMTAYNKSGKVPLTKESGRPPGKNPQE
;
A
#
# COMPACT_ATOMS: atom_id res chain seq x y z
N LEU A 1 -5.81 9.39 -8.78
CA LEU A 1 -5.35 8.65 -9.98
C LEU A 1 -5.91 9.25 -11.27
N ALA A 2 -7.23 9.46 -11.35
CA ALA A 2 -7.89 9.99 -12.55
C ALA A 2 -7.22 11.24 -13.14
N HIS A 3 -6.77 12.18 -12.30
CA HIS A 3 -6.07 13.38 -12.76
C HIS A 3 -4.75 13.08 -13.49
N ILE A 4 -3.91 12.17 -12.96
CA ILE A 4 -2.62 11.83 -13.56
C ILE A 4 -2.83 11.18 -14.94
N ASN A 5 -3.78 10.25 -15.02
CA ASN A 5 -4.13 9.57 -16.27
C ASN A 5 -4.67 10.56 -17.31
N SER A 6 -5.45 11.55 -16.88
CA SER A 6 -5.98 12.60 -17.75
C SER A 6 -4.89 13.52 -18.28
N VAL A 7 -3.89 13.85 -17.47
CA VAL A 7 -2.77 14.72 -17.88
C VAL A 7 -1.82 13.98 -18.82
N LEU A 8 -1.53 12.71 -18.54
CA LEU A 8 -0.61 11.92 -19.36
C LEU A 8 -1.25 11.34 -20.63
N GLY A 9 -2.58 11.26 -20.70
CA GLY A 9 -3.30 10.56 -21.77
C GLY A 9 -3.05 9.05 -21.82
N THR A 10 -2.33 8.50 -20.84
CA THR A 10 -1.95 7.09 -20.76
C THR A 10 -1.99 6.59 -19.32
N ASN A 11 -2.22 5.28 -19.18
CA ASN A 11 -2.16 4.54 -17.92
C ASN A 11 -0.88 3.69 -17.80
N VAL A 12 0.02 3.78 -18.79
CA VAL A 12 1.22 2.93 -18.90
C VAL A 12 2.37 3.55 -18.12
N TYR A 13 2.35 3.38 -16.79
CA TYR A 13 3.46 3.76 -15.92
C TYR A 13 3.54 2.85 -14.68
N ALA A 14 4.76 2.65 -14.18
CA ALA A 14 4.99 1.85 -12.98
C ALA A 14 4.45 2.58 -11.74
N ARG A 15 3.78 1.84 -10.84
CA ARG A 15 3.24 2.38 -9.59
C ARG A 15 3.35 1.36 -8.46
N ILE A 16 3.62 1.86 -7.26
CA ILE A 16 3.59 1.08 -6.03
C ILE A 16 2.21 1.26 -5.39
N ARG A 17 1.56 0.15 -5.03
CA ARG A 17 0.26 0.15 -4.35
C ARG A 17 0.43 -0.27 -2.90
N ILE A 18 0.08 0.61 -1.98
CA ILE A 18 0.03 0.30 -0.56
C ILE A 18 -1.42 0.03 -0.18
N GLY A 19 -1.73 -1.21 0.21
CA GLY A 19 -3.04 -1.57 0.71
C GLY A 19 -3.22 -1.05 2.13
N ILE A 20 -4.08 -0.04 2.29
CA ILE A 20 -4.39 0.53 3.61
C ILE A 20 -5.52 -0.23 4.32
N GLY A 21 -6.36 -0.96 3.59
CA GLY A 21 -7.46 -1.76 4.13
C GLY A 21 -8.80 -1.49 3.49
N ASN A 22 -9.77 -2.37 3.82
CA ASN A 22 -11.16 -2.28 3.38
C ASN A 22 -12.17 -2.41 4.54
N GLY A 23 -11.69 -2.23 5.79
CA GLY A 23 -12.49 -2.39 7.00
C GLY A 23 -13.35 -1.17 7.32
N PHE A 24 -14.17 -0.70 6.37
CA PHE A 24 -15.10 0.41 6.58
C PHE A 24 -16.53 0.03 6.18
N PRO A 25 -17.57 0.49 6.91
CA PRO A 25 -18.97 0.34 6.51
C PRO A 25 -19.25 1.00 5.15
N LYS A 26 -20.25 0.50 4.41
CA LYS A 26 -20.70 1.15 3.16
C LYS A 26 -21.04 2.62 3.43
N GLY A 27 -20.39 3.53 2.71
CA GLY A 27 -20.55 4.99 2.88
C GLY A 27 -19.47 5.68 3.71
N SER A 28 -18.67 4.94 4.50
CA SER A 28 -17.64 5.52 5.39
C SER A 28 -16.23 5.55 4.79
N GLN A 29 -16.09 5.32 3.48
CA GLN A 29 -14.78 5.29 2.82
C GLN A 29 -14.05 6.63 2.93
N VAL A 30 -14.77 7.74 2.81
CA VAL A 30 -14.19 9.09 2.88
C VAL A 30 -13.57 9.32 4.27
N ASN A 31 -14.31 8.98 5.33
CA ASN A 31 -13.85 9.07 6.71
C ASN A 31 -12.68 8.12 6.98
N TYR A 32 -12.67 6.94 6.37
CA TYR A 32 -11.55 6.00 6.48
C TYR A 32 -10.25 6.55 5.88
N VAL A 33 -10.33 7.22 4.72
CA VAL A 33 -9.15 7.80 4.04
C VAL A 33 -8.66 9.07 4.75
N LEU A 34 -9.57 9.89 5.25
CA LEU A 34 -9.24 11.17 5.93
C LEU A 34 -9.01 11.02 7.44
N GLY A 35 -9.37 9.89 8.04
CA GLY A 35 -9.24 9.63 9.47
C GLY A 35 -7.79 9.43 9.91
N ARG A 36 -7.53 9.63 11.21
CA ARG A 36 -6.21 9.43 11.82
C ARG A 36 -5.80 7.96 11.80
N TRP A 37 -4.49 7.73 11.88
CA TRP A 37 -3.89 6.40 11.95
C TRP A 37 -3.77 5.95 13.40
N ASN A 38 -4.13 4.69 13.67
CA ASN A 38 -3.90 4.06 14.97
C ASN A 38 -2.44 3.60 15.10
N LYS A 39 -1.98 3.34 16.33
CA LYS A 39 -0.59 2.90 16.59
C LYS A 39 -0.22 1.60 15.86
N GLU A 40 -1.15 0.65 15.77
CA GLU A 40 -0.96 -0.61 15.06
C GLU A 40 -0.83 -0.40 13.55
N GLU A 41 -1.69 0.42 12.96
CA GLU A 41 -1.60 0.76 11.53
C GLU A 41 -0.31 1.52 11.22
N MET A 42 0.14 2.40 12.13
CA MET A 42 1.40 3.13 12.00
C MET A 42 2.60 2.19 12.01
N ASN A 43 2.62 1.17 12.88
CA ASN A 43 3.69 0.17 12.91
C ASN A 43 3.69 -0.66 11.62
N PHE A 44 2.52 -1.13 11.19
CA PHE A 44 2.38 -1.82 9.91
C PHE A 44 2.84 -0.96 8.72
N LEU A 45 2.55 0.34 8.74
CA LEU A 45 2.98 1.26 7.69
C LEU A 45 4.50 1.44 7.71
N LYS A 46 5.13 1.54 8.89
CA LYS A 46 6.60 1.62 9.01
C LYS A 46 7.29 0.39 8.41
N ASP A 47 6.80 -0.81 8.71
CA ASP A 47 7.35 -2.04 8.14
C ASP A 47 7.23 -2.06 6.61
N ARG A 48 6.08 -1.61 6.09
CA ARG A 48 5.87 -1.49 4.64
C ARG A 48 6.73 -0.41 3.99
N ILE A 49 6.95 0.72 4.66
CA ILE A 49 7.81 1.80 4.14
C ILE A 49 9.23 1.28 3.91
N SER A 50 9.77 0.49 4.84
CA SER A 50 11.10 -0.11 4.68
C SER A 50 11.20 -0.95 3.40
N ILE A 51 10.19 -1.80 3.14
CA ILE A 51 10.12 -2.61 1.92
C ILE A 51 10.01 -1.71 0.67
N VAL A 52 9.20 -0.65 0.72
CA VAL A 52 9.05 0.29 -0.40
C VAL A 52 10.35 1.02 -0.73
N ILE A 53 11.16 1.38 0.28
CA ILE A 53 12.47 1.99 0.06
C ILE A 53 13.38 1.02 -0.71
N GLU A 54 13.42 -0.25 -0.31
CA GLU A 54 14.20 -1.28 -1.01
C GLU A 54 13.67 -1.53 -2.43
N MET A 55 12.34 -1.49 -2.63
CA MET A 55 11.73 -1.56 -3.96
C MET A 55 12.20 -0.41 -4.87
N ILE A 56 12.22 0.82 -4.37
CA ILE A 56 12.66 2.00 -5.14
C ILE A 56 14.14 1.86 -5.50
N LYS A 57 14.99 1.43 -4.57
CA LYS A 57 16.42 1.18 -4.84
C LYS A 57 16.59 0.10 -5.92
N SER A 58 15.92 -1.04 -5.76
CA SER A 58 15.96 -2.14 -6.73
C SER A 58 15.46 -1.70 -8.10
N PHE A 59 14.43 -0.85 -8.17
CA PHE A 59 13.91 -0.34 -9.43
C PHE A 59 14.97 0.45 -10.21
N CYS A 60 15.76 1.27 -9.52
CA CYS A 60 16.84 2.04 -10.13
C CYS A 60 18.07 1.19 -10.48
N THR A 61 18.36 0.12 -9.73
CA THR A 61 19.59 -0.67 -9.92
C THR A 61 19.40 -1.90 -10.82
N ALA A 62 18.27 -2.60 -10.71
CA ALA A 62 17.97 -3.85 -11.40
C ALA A 62 16.90 -3.72 -12.50
N GLY A 63 16.18 -2.60 -12.54
CA GLY A 63 15.13 -2.34 -13.52
C GLY A 63 13.76 -2.91 -13.15
N THR A 64 12.73 -2.47 -13.88
CA THR A 64 11.32 -2.66 -13.52
C THR A 64 10.89 -4.12 -13.39
N GLU A 65 11.29 -4.98 -14.33
CA GLU A 65 10.82 -6.37 -14.40
C GLU A 65 11.36 -7.24 -13.25
N LEU A 66 12.64 -7.09 -12.93
CA LEU A 66 13.29 -7.79 -11.82
C LEU A 66 12.73 -7.35 -10.47
N THR A 67 12.57 -6.03 -10.27
CA THR A 67 11.94 -5.49 -9.06
C THR A 67 10.49 -5.96 -8.92
N MET A 68 9.70 -5.92 -9.99
CA MET A 68 8.32 -6.40 -9.94
C MET A 68 8.26 -7.90 -9.60
N THR A 69 9.16 -8.72 -10.15
CA THR A 69 9.20 -10.16 -9.85
C THR A 69 9.59 -10.44 -8.40
N ALA A 70 10.58 -9.73 -7.87
CA ALA A 70 11.08 -9.89 -6.50
C ALA A 70 10.05 -9.46 -5.45
N TYR A 71 9.39 -8.31 -5.65
CA TYR A 71 8.54 -7.70 -4.64
C TYR A 71 7.05 -7.98 -4.81
N ASN A 72 6.55 -8.31 -6.00
CA ASN A 72 5.14 -8.71 -6.15
C ASN A 72 4.89 -10.10 -5.56
N LYS A 73 5.87 -11.02 -5.63
CA LYS A 73 5.78 -12.33 -4.97
C LYS A 73 5.91 -12.20 -3.44
N SER A 74 6.82 -11.35 -2.98
CA SER A 74 7.04 -11.03 -1.55
C SER A 74 5.97 -10.09 -0.96
N GLY A 75 5.05 -9.58 -1.80
CA GLY A 75 3.81 -8.93 -1.37
C GLY A 75 2.87 -9.90 -0.64
N LYS A 76 3.11 -11.21 -0.76
CA LYS A 76 2.82 -12.18 0.30
C LYS A 76 3.99 -12.11 1.27
N VAL A 77 3.86 -11.23 2.27
CA VAL A 77 4.71 -11.23 3.47
C VAL A 77 4.91 -12.71 3.88
N PRO A 78 6.14 -13.18 4.23
CA PRO A 78 6.31 -14.50 4.80
C PRO A 78 5.25 -14.70 5.88
N LEU A 79 4.58 -15.85 5.89
CA LEU A 79 3.52 -16.20 6.83
C LEU A 79 4.07 -16.26 8.27
N THR A 80 4.53 -15.15 8.83
CA THR A 80 4.62 -14.98 10.28
C THR A 80 3.19 -14.84 10.74
N LYS A 81 2.73 -15.84 11.49
CA LYS A 81 1.37 -16.00 12.03
C LYS A 81 0.77 -14.66 12.47
N GLU A 82 -0.06 -14.10 11.60
CA GLU A 82 -1.08 -13.07 11.78
C GLU A 82 -1.22 -12.37 10.44
N SER A 83 -1.95 -13.03 9.53
CA SER A 83 -2.56 -12.37 8.37
C SER A 83 -3.64 -11.41 8.88
N GLY A 84 -3.21 -10.36 9.57
CA GLY A 84 -4.06 -9.26 9.99
C GLY A 84 -4.46 -8.51 8.73
N ARG A 85 -5.73 -8.63 8.37
CA ARG A 85 -6.46 -7.52 7.74
C ARG A 85 -5.94 -6.24 8.42
N PRO A 86 -5.53 -5.20 7.68
CA PRO A 86 -5.13 -3.94 8.31
C PRO A 86 -6.21 -3.56 9.33
N PRO A 87 -5.83 -3.15 10.55
CA PRO A 87 -6.78 -2.89 11.62
C PRO A 87 -7.90 -2.02 11.06
N GLY A 88 -9.15 -2.46 11.22
CA GLY A 88 -10.28 -1.62 10.86
C GLY A 88 -10.17 -0.34 11.69
N LYS A 89 -10.25 0.83 11.06
CA LYS A 89 -10.39 2.07 11.82
C LYS A 89 -11.72 1.96 12.55
N ASN A 90 -11.67 1.90 13.89
CA ASN A 90 -12.87 2.02 14.70
C ASN A 90 -13.58 3.31 14.29
N PRO A 91 -14.91 3.30 14.07
CA PRO A 91 -15.66 4.53 13.90
C PRO A 91 -15.37 5.39 15.13
N GLN A 92 -14.77 6.56 14.92
CA GLN A 92 -14.82 7.58 15.96
C GLN A 92 -16.29 7.98 16.10
N GLU A 93 -16.78 7.98 17.33
CA GLU A 93 -18.06 8.60 17.70
C GLU A 93 -18.18 10.02 17.16
#